data_AF-E8KFS6-F1
#
_entry.id   AF-E8KFS6-F1
#
_cell.length_a   1.000
_cell.length_b   1.000
_cell.length_c   1.000
_cell.angle_alpha   90.00
_cell.angle_beta   90.00
_cell.angle_gamma   90.00
#
_symmetry.space_group_name_H-M   'P 1'
#
loop_
_entity.id
_entity.type
_entity.pdbx_description
1 polymer ?
#
loop_
_entity_poly.entity_id
_entity_poly.type
_entity_poly.pdbx_seq_one_letter_code
_entity_poly.pdbx_strand_id
1 'polypeptide(L)'
;MAHFYEYLEFSSDEDRENQLEVYVDVKLEAETEEKLKALGVQGDWLVMAEPYCPDCVEIVAYFQRMTKLNPNIKVKYVSRKDNKERKHFDSDEQQQAVISAQKIPSIFDIRNDKTELVLCEFPQFLKQKIEAEPEKFDELKADFRMGKFGKQVEAELLAILTKNA
;
A
#
# COMPACT_ATOMS: atom_id res chain seq x y z
N MET A 1 13.80 -8.71 -0.93
CA MET A 1 12.51 -8.03 -1.17
C MET A 1 12.30 -7.88 -2.66
N ALA A 2 11.05 -7.88 -3.07
CA ALA A 2 10.61 -7.75 -4.45
C ALA A 2 10.34 -6.28 -4.84
N HIS A 3 10.54 -5.94 -6.10
CA HIS A 3 9.94 -4.76 -6.74
C HIS A 3 8.52 -5.10 -7.25
N PHE A 4 7.79 -4.10 -7.75
CA PHE A 4 6.37 -4.28 -8.11
C PHE A 4 6.11 -5.44 -9.08
N TYR A 5 6.90 -5.59 -10.14
CA TYR A 5 6.70 -6.70 -11.09
C TYR A 5 7.01 -8.07 -10.48
N GLU A 6 7.93 -8.16 -9.52
CA GLU A 6 8.21 -9.39 -8.79
C GLU A 6 7.12 -9.70 -7.76
N TYR A 7 6.50 -8.66 -7.17
CA TYR A 7 5.34 -8.79 -6.29
C TYR A 7 4.13 -9.41 -7.01
N LEU A 8 3.91 -9.05 -8.27
CA LEU A 8 2.83 -9.60 -9.08
C LEU A 8 2.92 -11.13 -9.22
N GLU A 9 4.13 -11.68 -9.15
CA GLU A 9 4.41 -13.11 -9.25
C GLU A 9 4.23 -13.86 -7.91
N PHE A 10 3.77 -13.19 -6.85
CA PHE A 10 3.45 -13.85 -5.56
C PHE A 10 2.18 -14.72 -5.64
N SER A 11 1.39 -14.58 -6.70
CA SER A 11 0.12 -15.30 -6.88
C SER A 11 -0.03 -15.84 -8.31
N SER A 12 -1.26 -16.18 -8.69
CA SER A 12 -1.58 -16.70 -10.03
C SER A 12 -1.52 -15.63 -11.12
N ASP A 13 -1.47 -16.06 -12.39
CA ASP A 13 -1.54 -15.14 -13.54
C ASP A 13 -2.84 -14.31 -13.53
N GLU A 14 -3.96 -14.89 -13.10
CA GLU A 14 -5.27 -14.21 -12.98
C GLU A 14 -5.22 -13.09 -11.95
N ASP A 15 -4.66 -13.35 -10.76
CA ASP A 15 -4.50 -12.33 -9.73
C ASP A 15 -3.56 -11.20 -10.18
N ARG A 16 -2.47 -11.55 -10.89
CA ARG A 16 -1.57 -10.57 -11.50
C ARG A 16 -2.30 -9.68 -12.48
N GLU A 17 -3.06 -10.26 -13.40
CA GLU A 17 -3.79 -9.53 -14.43
C GLU A 17 -4.80 -8.57 -13.79
N ASN A 18 -5.59 -9.05 -12.83
CA ASN A 18 -6.51 -8.21 -12.07
C ASN A 18 -5.80 -7.04 -11.35
N GLN A 19 -4.67 -7.31 -10.68
CA GLN A 19 -3.89 -6.26 -10.02
C GLN A 19 -3.35 -5.21 -11.00
N LEU A 20 -2.94 -5.64 -12.21
CA LEU A 20 -2.46 -4.76 -13.28
C LEU A 20 -3.58 -3.92 -13.88
N GLU A 21 -4.76 -4.50 -14.12
CA GLU A 21 -5.93 -3.79 -14.62
C GLU A 21 -6.30 -2.62 -13.71
N VAL A 22 -6.48 -2.89 -12.41
CA VAL A 22 -6.78 -1.84 -11.43
C VAL A 22 -5.65 -0.80 -11.38
N TYR A 23 -4.38 -1.24 -11.36
CA TYR A 23 -3.23 -0.32 -11.38
C TYR A 23 -3.21 0.63 -12.59
N VAL A 24 -3.58 0.14 -13.78
CA VAL A 24 -3.65 0.96 -15.01
C VAL A 24 -4.84 1.92 -14.97
N ASP A 25 -5.95 1.49 -14.38
CA ASP A 25 -7.19 2.29 -14.30
C ASP A 25 -7.16 3.39 -13.23
N VAL A 26 -6.23 3.33 -12.27
CA VAL A 26 -6.04 4.41 -11.29
C VAL A 26 -5.70 5.73 -12.00
N LYS A 27 -6.65 6.67 -11.89
CA LYS A 27 -6.52 8.06 -12.34
C LYS A 27 -6.36 8.96 -11.11
N LEU A 28 -5.17 9.51 -10.95
CA LEU A 28 -4.85 10.42 -9.87
C LEU A 28 -5.32 11.85 -10.22
N GLU A 29 -5.67 12.62 -9.21
CA GLU A 29 -5.96 14.04 -9.36
C GLU A 29 -4.66 14.80 -9.71
N ALA A 30 -4.76 15.85 -10.54
CA ALA A 30 -3.59 16.60 -11.00
C ALA A 30 -2.78 17.21 -9.83
N GLU A 31 -3.47 17.70 -8.80
CA GLU A 31 -2.84 18.26 -7.60
C GLU A 31 -2.00 17.20 -6.85
N THR A 32 -2.48 15.96 -6.78
CA THR A 32 -1.75 14.84 -6.20
C THR A 32 -0.47 14.57 -6.98
N GLU A 33 -0.56 14.53 -8.31
CA GLU A 33 0.61 14.32 -9.15
C GLU A 33 1.66 15.41 -8.99
N GLU A 34 1.23 16.69 -8.96
CA GLU A 34 2.11 17.84 -8.78
C GLU A 34 2.85 17.77 -7.44
N LYS A 35 2.12 17.50 -6.35
CA LYS A 35 2.71 17.36 -5.00
C LYS A 35 3.74 16.24 -4.95
N LEU A 36 3.41 15.08 -5.49
CA LEU A 36 4.32 13.92 -5.48
C LEU A 36 5.57 14.16 -6.32
N LYS A 37 5.45 14.76 -7.50
CA LYS A 37 6.60 15.10 -8.36
C LYS A 37 7.51 16.15 -7.71
N ALA A 38 6.96 17.05 -6.89
CA ALA A 38 7.71 18.08 -6.19
C ALA A 38 8.45 17.59 -4.93
N LEU A 39 8.22 16.36 -4.47
CA LEU A 39 8.88 15.82 -3.27
C LEU A 39 10.40 15.68 -3.49
N GLY A 40 11.17 16.48 -2.75
CA GLY A 40 12.64 16.46 -2.80
C GLY A 40 13.30 15.46 -1.85
N VAL A 41 12.55 14.87 -0.93
CA VAL A 41 13.06 13.98 0.13
C VAL A 41 13.01 12.53 -0.34
N GLN A 42 14.08 11.76 -0.08
CA GLN A 42 14.08 10.31 -0.30
C GLN A 42 13.13 9.63 0.69
N GLY A 43 12.35 8.67 0.20
CA GLY A 43 11.50 7.80 1.03
C GLY A 43 11.69 6.34 0.65
N ASP A 44 12.08 5.51 1.62
CA ASP A 44 12.14 4.06 1.47
C ASP A 44 10.90 3.44 2.13
N TRP A 45 10.21 2.58 1.40
CA TRP A 45 8.91 2.02 1.79
C TRP A 45 8.91 0.51 1.63
N LEU A 46 8.22 -0.16 2.55
CA LEU A 46 7.97 -1.59 2.48
C LEU A 46 6.47 -1.85 2.49
N VAL A 47 6.03 -2.78 1.65
CA VAL A 47 4.64 -3.22 1.56
C VAL A 47 4.57 -4.72 1.78
N MET A 48 3.81 -5.16 2.78
CA MET A 48 3.41 -6.56 2.94
C MET A 48 2.04 -6.74 2.30
N ALA A 49 1.97 -7.49 1.19
CA ALA A 49 0.75 -7.64 0.40
C ALA A 49 0.77 -8.93 -0.43
N GLU A 50 -0.39 -9.28 -0.98
CA GLU A 50 -0.59 -10.43 -1.88
C GLU A 50 -1.54 -10.04 -3.01
N PRO A 51 -1.25 -10.35 -4.29
CA PRO A 51 -2.11 -9.98 -5.42
C PRO A 51 -3.54 -10.54 -5.34
N TYR A 52 -3.73 -11.73 -4.75
CA TYR A 52 -5.07 -12.35 -4.59
C TYR A 52 -5.96 -11.63 -3.57
N CYS A 53 -5.41 -10.74 -2.73
CA CYS A 53 -6.14 -10.11 -1.65
C CYS A 53 -6.88 -8.87 -2.18
N PRO A 54 -8.23 -8.80 -2.14
CA PRO A 54 -8.98 -7.67 -2.69
C PRO A 54 -8.63 -6.32 -2.06
N ASP A 55 -8.27 -6.31 -0.77
CA ASP A 55 -7.85 -5.08 -0.09
C ASP A 55 -6.46 -4.63 -0.55
N CYS A 56 -5.58 -5.58 -0.90
CA CYS A 56 -4.29 -5.29 -1.50
C CYS A 56 -4.45 -4.73 -2.92
N VAL A 57 -5.39 -5.26 -3.71
CA VAL A 57 -5.65 -4.80 -5.08
C VAL A 57 -5.83 -3.29 -5.14
N GLU A 58 -6.74 -2.76 -4.33
CA GLU A 58 -7.02 -1.33 -4.26
C GLU A 58 -5.84 -0.51 -3.73
N ILE A 59 -5.31 -0.86 -2.55
CA ILE A 59 -4.25 -0.06 -1.91
C ILE A 59 -2.95 -0.10 -2.69
N VAL A 60 -2.52 -1.28 -3.15
CA VAL A 60 -1.26 -1.43 -3.89
C VAL A 60 -1.35 -0.75 -5.24
N ALA A 61 -2.50 -0.80 -5.94
CA ALA A 61 -2.69 -0.09 -7.20
C ALA A 61 -2.47 1.41 -7.03
N TYR A 62 -3.17 2.05 -6.09
CA TYR A 62 -3.01 3.48 -5.82
C TYR A 62 -1.58 3.81 -5.35
N PHE A 63 -1.08 3.09 -4.35
CA PHE A 63 0.22 3.37 -3.77
C PHE A 63 1.35 3.23 -4.80
N GLN A 64 1.36 2.16 -5.59
CA GLN A 64 2.36 1.97 -6.64
C GLN A 64 2.23 3.03 -7.74
N ARG A 65 1.00 3.44 -8.10
CA ARG A 65 0.77 4.49 -9.10
C ARG A 65 1.35 5.83 -8.64
N MET A 66 1.09 6.19 -7.39
CA MET A 66 1.57 7.43 -6.76
C MET A 66 3.08 7.45 -6.62
N THR A 67 3.67 6.39 -6.06
CA THR A 67 5.13 6.33 -5.81
C THR A 67 5.95 6.31 -7.09
N LYS A 68 5.42 5.75 -8.19
CA LYS A 68 6.09 5.79 -9.52
C LYS A 68 6.25 7.21 -10.08
N LEU A 69 5.50 8.20 -9.60
CA LEU A 69 5.63 9.58 -10.06
C LEU A 69 6.92 10.26 -9.56
N ASN A 70 7.59 9.70 -8.56
CA ASN A 70 8.80 10.27 -8.01
C ASN A 70 9.92 9.22 -7.83
N PRO A 71 11.06 9.34 -8.54
CA PRO A 71 12.16 8.39 -8.44
C PRO A 71 12.87 8.37 -7.07
N ASN A 72 12.64 9.38 -6.22
CA ASN A 72 13.17 9.42 -4.85
C ASN A 72 12.39 8.51 -3.89
N ILE A 73 11.24 7.99 -4.31
CA ILE A 73 10.44 7.05 -3.54
C ILE A 73 10.75 5.63 -3.99
N LYS A 74 11.28 4.82 -3.08
CA LYS A 74 11.61 3.41 -3.34
C LYS A 74 10.65 2.52 -2.59
N VAL A 75 9.97 1.66 -3.32
CA VAL A 75 9.03 0.69 -2.75
C VAL A 75 9.56 -0.72 -2.94
N LYS A 76 9.55 -1.47 -1.84
CA LYS A 76 9.85 -2.89 -1.78
C LYS A 76 8.63 -3.66 -1.28
N TYR A 77 8.50 -4.90 -1.71
CA TYR A 77 7.38 -5.78 -1.41
C TYR A 77 7.84 -7.07 -0.75
N VAL A 78 7.02 -7.59 0.16
CA VAL A 78 7.21 -8.88 0.80
C VAL A 78 5.87 -9.63 0.88
N SER A 79 5.89 -10.93 0.55
CA SER A 79 4.73 -11.78 0.70
C SER A 79 4.43 -12.01 2.20
N ARG A 80 3.15 -12.18 2.52
CA ARG A 80 2.71 -12.55 3.87
C ARG A 80 3.29 -13.91 4.29
N LYS A 81 3.46 -14.85 3.34
CA LYS A 81 4.01 -16.19 3.60
C LYS A 81 5.48 -16.14 3.99
N ASP A 82 6.18 -15.15 3.45
CA ASP A 82 7.62 -14.98 3.52
C ASP A 82 8.06 -14.06 4.67
N ASN A 83 7.11 -13.49 5.44
CA ASN A 83 7.40 -12.47 6.43
C ASN A 83 8.29 -12.92 7.61
N LYS A 84 8.44 -14.23 7.81
CA LYS A 84 9.33 -14.83 8.82
C LYS A 84 10.72 -15.17 8.28
N GLU A 85 10.94 -15.06 6.97
CA GLU A 85 12.23 -15.40 6.38
C GLU A 85 13.16 -14.18 6.36
N ARG A 86 14.22 -14.22 7.17
CA ARG A 86 15.15 -13.10 7.36
C ARG A 86 15.78 -12.58 6.06
N LYS A 87 15.98 -13.45 5.07
CA LYS A 87 16.58 -13.13 3.76
C LYS A 87 15.81 -12.05 2.99
N HIS A 88 14.55 -11.82 3.35
CA HIS A 88 13.68 -10.86 2.70
C HIS A 88 13.70 -9.48 3.31
N PHE A 89 14.55 -9.19 4.30
CA PHE A 89 14.59 -7.90 4.99
C PHE A 89 15.99 -7.30 4.98
N ASP A 90 16.09 -5.98 5.04
CA ASP A 90 17.40 -5.32 5.14
C ASP A 90 17.87 -5.31 6.62
N SER A 91 16.93 -5.25 7.57
CA SER A 91 17.20 -5.23 9.01
C SER A 91 16.26 -6.13 9.82
N ASP A 92 16.66 -6.44 11.06
CA ASP A 92 15.82 -7.19 12.00
C ASP A 92 14.60 -6.36 12.42
N GLU A 93 14.76 -5.03 12.56
CA GLU A 93 13.68 -4.09 12.86
C GLU A 93 12.56 -4.15 11.81
N GLN A 94 12.93 -4.13 10.52
CA GLN A 94 11.96 -4.27 9.43
C GLN A 94 11.19 -5.58 9.56
N GLN A 95 11.90 -6.69 9.78
CA GLN A 95 11.26 -7.99 9.92
C GLN A 95 10.29 -8.03 11.10
N GLN A 96 10.69 -7.52 12.27
CA GLN A 96 9.83 -7.51 13.45
C GLN A 96 8.59 -6.63 13.27
N ALA A 97 8.74 -5.46 12.64
CA ALA A 97 7.61 -4.59 12.30
C ALA A 97 6.60 -5.31 11.38
N VAL A 98 7.10 -6.01 10.35
CA VAL A 98 6.25 -6.76 9.41
C VAL A 98 5.55 -7.94 10.09
N ILE A 99 6.26 -8.72 10.91
CA ILE A 99 5.66 -9.82 11.69
C ILE A 99 4.56 -9.29 12.61
N SER A 100 4.78 -8.12 13.21
CA SER A 100 3.85 -7.50 14.17
C SER A 100 2.56 -6.97 13.53
N ALA A 101 2.59 -6.59 12.26
CA ALA A 101 1.41 -6.03 11.57
C ALA A 101 0.28 -7.06 11.36
N GLN A 102 0.61 -8.35 11.22
CA GLN A 102 -0.29 -9.52 11.09
C GLN A 102 -1.26 -9.55 9.89
N LYS A 103 -1.70 -8.39 9.39
CA LYS A 103 -2.72 -8.21 8.34
C LYS A 103 -2.10 -7.65 7.06
N ILE A 104 -2.79 -7.81 5.94
CA ILE A 104 -2.42 -7.25 4.64
C ILE A 104 -3.61 -6.47 4.05
N PRO A 105 -3.36 -5.44 3.22
CA PRO A 105 -2.05 -4.83 2.97
C PRO A 105 -1.53 -4.09 4.20
N SER A 106 -0.22 -4.09 4.39
CA SER A 106 0.44 -3.21 5.36
C SER A 106 1.54 -2.40 4.68
N ILE A 107 1.58 -1.10 4.94
CA ILE A 107 2.58 -0.18 4.41
C ILE A 107 3.42 0.33 5.57
N PHE A 108 4.73 0.34 5.36
CA PHE A 108 5.72 0.79 6.33
C PHE A 108 6.57 1.91 5.74
N ASP A 109 6.74 2.98 6.51
CA ASP A 109 7.70 4.06 6.24
C ASP A 109 9.03 3.69 6.90
N ILE A 110 10.12 3.65 6.12
CA ILE A 110 11.46 3.29 6.59
C ILE A 110 12.34 4.54 6.57
N ARG A 111 12.72 5.01 7.76
CA ARG A 111 13.59 6.20 7.93
C ARG A 111 14.49 6.06 9.14
N ASN A 112 15.75 6.49 8.99
CA ASN A 112 16.72 6.54 10.10
C ASN A 112 16.74 5.24 10.92
N ASP A 113 16.82 4.11 10.22
CA ASP A 113 16.80 2.74 10.78
C ASP A 113 15.52 2.33 11.53
N LYS A 114 14.46 3.15 11.50
CA LYS A 114 13.13 2.82 12.05
C LYS A 114 12.18 2.37 10.96
N THR A 115 11.29 1.45 11.31
CA THR A 115 10.21 0.96 10.44
C THR A 115 8.86 1.26 11.08
N GLU A 116 8.16 2.28 10.60
CA GLU A 116 6.87 2.72 11.13
C GLU A 116 5.72 2.12 10.30
N LEU A 117 4.80 1.39 10.94
CA LEU A 117 3.56 0.93 10.30
C LEU A 117 2.61 2.12 10.13
N VAL A 118 2.32 2.48 8.87
CA VAL A 118 1.49 3.65 8.55
C VAL A 118 0.10 3.28 8.01
N LEU A 119 -0.06 2.07 7.48
CA LEU A 119 -1.34 1.53 7.03
C LEU A 119 -1.41 0.05 7.36
N CYS A 120 -2.55 -0.43 7.85
CA CYS A 120 -2.78 -1.83 8.17
C CYS A 120 -4.22 -2.25 7.83
N GLU A 121 -4.36 -3.15 6.85
CA GLU A 121 -5.61 -3.66 6.27
C GLU A 121 -6.42 -2.58 5.56
N PHE A 122 -7.10 -1.72 6.32
CA PHE A 122 -7.93 -0.65 5.79
C PHE A 122 -7.33 0.73 6.04
N PRO A 123 -7.54 1.69 5.12
CA PRO A 123 -7.23 3.09 5.36
C PRO A 123 -8.06 3.62 6.54
N GLN A 124 -7.53 4.62 7.22
CA GLN A 124 -8.09 5.20 8.44
C GLN A 124 -9.48 5.79 8.20
N PHE A 125 -9.72 6.45 7.06
CA PHE A 125 -11.05 6.98 6.73
C PHE A 125 -12.10 5.86 6.69
N LEU A 126 -11.74 4.69 6.15
CA LEU A 126 -12.67 3.56 6.02
C LEU A 126 -12.92 2.92 7.38
N LYS A 127 -11.88 2.78 8.22
CA LYS A 127 -12.03 2.33 9.61
C LYS A 127 -13.00 3.20 10.39
N GLN A 128 -12.86 4.51 10.29
CA GLN A 128 -13.77 5.48 10.93
C GLN A 128 -15.20 5.35 10.42
N LYS A 129 -15.37 5.14 9.09
CA LYS A 129 -16.70 4.97 8.50
C LYS A 129 -17.37 3.67 8.96
N ILE A 130 -16.61 2.59 9.07
CA ILE A 130 -17.05 1.31 9.63
C ILE A 130 -17.43 1.44 11.12
N GLU A 131 -16.63 2.16 11.90
CA GLU A 131 -16.91 2.39 13.32
C GLU A 131 -18.19 3.22 13.52
N ALA A 132 -18.44 4.19 12.64
CA ALA A 132 -19.64 5.02 12.66
C ALA A 132 -20.90 4.29 12.17
N GLU A 133 -20.77 3.36 11.23
CA GLU A 133 -21.88 2.61 10.60
C GLU A 133 -21.57 1.09 10.60
N PRO A 134 -21.47 0.44 11.78
CA PRO A 134 -21.02 -0.95 11.90
C PRO A 134 -21.97 -1.94 11.19
N GLU A 135 -23.25 -1.61 11.07
CA GLU A 135 -24.25 -2.39 10.34
C GLU A 135 -24.01 -2.41 8.83
N LYS A 136 -23.22 -1.48 8.29
CA LYS A 136 -22.85 -1.40 6.88
C LYS A 136 -21.47 -1.96 6.59
N PHE A 137 -20.85 -2.69 7.52
CA PHE A 137 -19.49 -3.20 7.37
C PHE A 137 -19.25 -3.89 6.02
N ASP A 138 -20.11 -4.84 5.64
CA ASP A 138 -19.95 -5.59 4.39
C ASP A 138 -20.17 -4.72 3.15
N GLU A 139 -21.11 -3.76 3.19
CA GLU A 139 -21.36 -2.81 2.11
C GLU A 139 -20.17 -1.87 1.90
N LEU A 140 -19.66 -1.26 2.98
CA LEU A 140 -18.52 -0.35 2.92
C LEU A 140 -17.26 -1.06 2.43
N LYS A 141 -17.06 -2.31 2.86
CA LYS A 141 -15.94 -3.14 2.42
C LYS A 141 -16.07 -3.54 0.95
N ALA A 142 -17.27 -3.87 0.49
CA ALA A 142 -17.52 -4.16 -0.92
C ALA A 142 -17.30 -2.90 -1.79
N ASP A 143 -17.84 -1.76 -1.37
CA ASP A 143 -17.67 -0.48 -2.05
C ASP A 143 -16.21 -0.07 -2.17
N PHE A 144 -15.42 -0.29 -1.11
CA PHE A 144 -13.98 -0.10 -1.13
C PHE A 144 -13.28 -0.97 -2.17
N ARG A 145 -13.56 -2.27 -2.19
CA ARG A 145 -13.00 -3.24 -3.14
C ARG A 145 -13.46 -3.06 -4.59
N MET A 146 -14.47 -2.22 -4.80
CA MET A 146 -14.98 -1.83 -6.12
C MET A 146 -14.45 -0.43 -6.54
N GLY A 147 -13.47 0.12 -5.82
CA GLY A 147 -12.86 1.41 -6.13
C GLY A 147 -13.73 2.64 -5.84
N LYS A 148 -14.89 2.50 -5.17
CA LYS A 148 -15.82 3.64 -4.94
C LYS A 148 -15.24 4.73 -4.02
N PHE A 149 -14.18 4.42 -3.28
CA PHE A 149 -13.49 5.35 -2.39
C PHE A 149 -12.14 5.83 -2.93
N GLY A 150 -11.91 5.74 -4.25
CA GLY A 150 -10.62 6.08 -4.86
C GLY A 150 -10.06 7.45 -4.46
N LYS A 151 -10.90 8.49 -4.39
CA LYS A 151 -10.48 9.84 -3.96
C LYS A 151 -10.01 9.89 -2.51
N GLN A 152 -10.69 9.17 -1.62
CA GLN A 152 -10.34 9.10 -0.20
C GLN A 152 -9.06 8.28 0.00
N VAL A 153 -8.90 7.17 -0.74
CA VAL A 153 -7.68 6.36 -0.76
C VAL A 153 -6.50 7.21 -1.22
N GLU A 154 -6.64 7.91 -2.34
CA GLU A 154 -5.62 8.81 -2.87
C GLU A 154 -5.23 9.90 -1.86
N ALA A 155 -6.20 10.58 -1.26
CA ALA A 155 -5.95 11.65 -0.30
C ALA A 155 -5.20 11.15 0.94
N GLU A 156 -5.57 9.98 1.46
CA GLU A 156 -4.91 9.40 2.65
C GLU A 156 -3.49 8.94 2.33
N LEU A 157 -3.29 8.25 1.19
CA LEU A 157 -1.96 7.81 0.76
C LEU A 157 -1.05 9.01 0.43
N LEU A 158 -1.60 10.09 -0.13
CA LEU A 158 -0.84 11.33 -0.34
C LEU A 158 -0.39 11.90 0.99
N ALA A 159 -1.29 12.01 1.97
CA ALA A 159 -0.95 12.50 3.30
C ALA A 159 0.14 11.64 3.98
N ILE A 160 0.10 10.32 3.80
CA ILE A 160 1.14 9.40 4.27
C ILE A 160 2.48 9.70 3.59
N LEU A 161 2.50 9.80 2.26
CA LEU A 161 3.73 10.02 1.48
C LEU A 161 4.34 11.41 1.74
N THR A 162 3.52 12.42 2.05
CA THR A 162 3.96 13.81 2.27
C THR A 162 4.12 14.19 3.74
N LYS A 163 3.87 13.28 4.70
CA LYS A 163 3.85 13.57 6.15
C LYS A 163 5.11 14.32 6.66
N ASN A 164 6.23 14.11 5.99
CA ASN A 164 7.56 14.60 6.37
C ASN A 164 8.30 15.22 5.15
N ALA A 165 7.54 15.74 4.19
CA ALA A 165 8.05 16.37 2.98
C ALA A 165 8.57 17.79 3.21
#